data_AF-A0A7V4A1V9-F1
#
_entry.id   AF-A0A7V4A1V9-F1
#
_cell.length_a   1.000
_cell.length_b   1.000
_cell.length_c   1.000
_cell.angle_alpha   90.00
_cell.angle_beta   90.00
_cell.angle_gamma   90.00
#
_symmetry.space_group_name_H-M   'P 1'
#
loop_
_entity.id
_entity.type
_entity.pdbx_description
1 polymer ?
#
loop_
_entity_poly.entity_id
_entity_poly.type
_entity_poly.pdbx_seq_one_letter_code
_entity_poly.pdbx_strand_id
1 'polypeptide(L)'
;EKVVINQGLGEAKEDARILEKASQELALITGQKPAITRAKKSISNFKLRKGMPIGLKVTLRGDRMWIFLEKLLSVALPRIRDFRGVNPNSFDGRGNYNLGLREQLIFPEITYDMVDALRGMDIAVVTTARTDEEARALLELLGFPFRK
;
A
#
# COMPACT_ATOMS: atom_id res chain seq x y z
N GLU A 1 7.33 6.83 -13.88
CA GLU A 1 6.14 6.45 -13.09
C GLU A 1 6.48 6.10 -11.65
N LYS A 2 5.49 5.87 -10.78
CA LYS A 2 5.70 5.65 -9.33
C LYS A 2 4.68 4.72 -8.73
N VAL A 3 5.10 4.02 -7.67
CA VAL A 3 4.18 3.31 -6.79
C VAL A 3 4.16 4.04 -5.45
N VAL A 4 2.98 4.39 -4.98
CA VAL A 4 2.77 5.02 -3.68
C VAL A 4 2.08 4.02 -2.78
N ILE A 5 2.69 3.73 -1.64
CA ILE A 5 2.07 2.87 -0.63
C ILE A 5 1.72 3.75 0.56
N ASN A 6 0.49 3.59 1.04
CA ASN A 6 -0.07 4.37 2.12
C ASN A 6 -0.68 3.43 3.15
N GLN A 7 -0.45 3.74 4.42
CA GLN A 7 -1.00 2.99 5.53
C GLN A 7 -1.69 3.96 6.49
N GLY A 8 -3.00 3.82 6.61
CA GLY A 8 -3.81 4.57 7.56
C GLY A 8 -3.73 3.92 8.93
N LEU A 9 -3.15 4.60 9.91
CA LEU A 9 -2.96 4.11 11.27
C LEU A 9 -3.76 4.98 12.24
N GLY A 10 -5.08 4.80 12.24
CA GLY A 10 -5.98 5.57 13.11
C GLY A 10 -5.72 5.35 14.60
N GLU A 11 -5.18 4.19 14.97
CA GLU A 11 -4.80 3.82 16.35
C GLU A 11 -3.50 4.48 16.82
N ALA A 12 -2.64 4.91 15.89
CA ALA A 12 -1.39 5.60 16.22
C ALA A 12 -1.61 6.97 16.89
N LYS A 13 -2.85 7.46 16.93
CA LYS A 13 -3.23 8.65 17.69
C LYS A 13 -3.16 8.43 19.21
N GLU A 14 -3.28 7.17 19.66
CA GLU A 14 -3.27 6.79 21.08
C GLU A 14 -1.91 6.26 21.50
N ASP A 15 -1.20 5.55 20.61
CA ASP A 15 0.14 5.02 20.87
C ASP A 15 1.11 5.29 19.71
N ALA A 16 2.14 6.09 19.97
CA ALA A 16 3.18 6.42 18.99
C ALA A 16 4.03 5.21 18.58
N ARG A 17 4.15 4.19 19.44
CA ARG A 17 4.96 2.97 19.19
C ARG A 17 4.40 2.14 18.04
N ILE A 18 3.09 2.16 17.84
CA ILE A 18 2.41 1.51 16.71
C ILE A 18 2.97 2.04 15.38
N LEU A 19 3.19 3.35 15.31
CA LEU A 19 3.67 4.00 14.10
C LEU A 19 5.14 3.69 13.83
N GLU A 20 5.95 3.55 14.88
CA GLU A 20 7.35 3.13 14.76
C GLU A 20 7.45 1.69 14.25
N LYS A 21 6.65 0.77 14.81
CA LYS A 21 6.61 -0.63 14.35
C LYS A 21 6.14 -0.74 12.91
N ALA A 22 5.01 -0.13 12.56
CA ALA A 22 4.51 -0.13 11.19
C ALA A 22 5.52 0.52 10.21
N SER A 23 6.30 1.50 10.67
CA SER A 23 7.37 2.11 9.89
C SER A 23 8.51 1.14 9.61
N GLN A 24 8.89 0.33 10.60
CA GLN A 24 9.88 -0.74 10.43
C GLN A 24 9.37 -1.83 9.49
N GLU A 25 8.15 -2.31 9.68
CA GLU A 25 7.50 -3.31 8.81
C GLU A 25 7.48 -2.84 7.34
N LEU A 26 7.01 -1.61 7.11
CA LEU A 26 6.91 -1.06 5.76
C LEU A 26 8.29 -0.79 5.14
N ALA A 27 9.30 -0.46 5.96
CA ALA A 27 10.68 -0.33 5.50
C ALA A 27 11.28 -1.67 5.07
N LEU A 28 10.96 -2.77 5.77
CA LEU A 28 11.39 -4.12 5.40
C LEU A 28 10.76 -4.56 4.06
N ILE A 29 9.45 -4.31 3.90
CA ILE A 29 8.73 -4.65 2.68
C ILE A 29 9.28 -3.89 1.46
N THR A 30 9.51 -2.58 1.61
CA THR A 30 9.76 -1.67 0.49
C THR A 30 11.22 -1.30 0.29
N GLY A 31 12.10 -1.63 1.23
CA GLY A 31 13.51 -1.21 1.24
C GLY A 31 13.69 0.30 1.40
N GLN A 32 12.66 1.03 1.82
CA GLN A 32 12.68 2.49 1.96
C GLN A 32 11.97 2.92 3.23
N LYS A 33 12.62 3.80 4.02
CA LYS A 33 12.01 4.38 5.21
C LYS A 33 10.76 5.19 4.84
N PRO A 34 9.59 4.89 5.41
CA PRO A 34 8.37 5.63 5.12
C PRO A 34 8.35 7.00 5.81
N ALA A 35 7.64 7.94 5.20
CA ALA A 35 7.37 9.25 5.77
C ALA A 35 6.08 9.22 6.59
N ILE A 36 6.09 9.90 7.74
CA ILE A 36 4.93 10.01 8.63
C ILE A 36 3.93 11.01 8.03
N THR A 37 2.69 10.59 7.84
CA THR A 37 1.59 11.47 7.43
C THR A 37 0.93 12.06 8.67
N ARG A 38 0.65 13.37 8.62
CA ARG A 38 0.05 14.12 9.73
C ARG A 38 -1.30 14.69 9.33
N ALA A 39 -2.21 14.77 10.30
CA ALA A 39 -3.52 15.36 10.11
C ALA A 39 -3.42 16.84 9.71
N LYS A 40 -4.02 17.21 8.58
CA LYS A 40 -4.00 18.60 8.07
C LYS A 40 -4.99 19.52 8.81
N LYS A 41 -6.08 18.94 9.31
CA LYS A 41 -7.19 19.63 9.99
C LYS A 41 -7.56 18.86 11.26
N SER A 42 -8.12 19.56 12.24
CA SER A 42 -8.74 18.93 13.40
C SER A 42 -10.15 18.48 13.04
N ILE A 43 -10.52 17.26 13.41
CA ILE A 43 -11.85 16.70 13.15
C ILE A 43 -12.32 15.99 14.41
N SER A 44 -13.33 16.55 15.07
CA SER A 44 -13.83 16.10 16.38
C SER A 44 -14.35 14.65 16.35
N ASN A 45 -15.08 14.26 15.30
CA ASN A 45 -15.65 12.91 15.16
C ASN A 45 -14.57 11.81 15.14
N PHE A 46 -13.40 12.10 14.58
CA PHE A 46 -12.27 11.15 14.56
C PHE A 46 -11.33 11.30 15.76
N LYS A 47 -11.62 12.26 16.66
CA LYS A 47 -10.75 12.68 17.78
C LYS A 47 -9.35 13.10 17.28
N LEU A 48 -9.28 13.73 16.11
CA LEU A 48 -8.02 14.15 15.49
C LEU A 48 -7.75 15.63 15.71
N ARG A 49 -6.51 15.97 16.06
CA ARG A 49 -5.99 17.34 16.09
C ARG A 49 -5.00 17.55 14.94
N LYS A 50 -4.96 18.77 14.40
CA LYS A 50 -3.97 19.17 13.39
C LYS A 50 -2.55 18.84 13.87
N GLY A 51 -1.74 18.23 13.00
CA GLY A 51 -0.35 17.87 13.27
C GLY A 51 -0.14 16.48 13.90
N MET A 52 -1.20 15.81 14.37
CA MET A 52 -1.10 14.44 14.89
C MET A 52 -0.64 13.48 13.79
N PRO A 53 0.27 12.54 14.10
CA PRO A 53 0.65 11.48 13.16
C PRO A 53 -0.52 10.50 13.00
N ILE A 54 -0.88 10.18 11.75
CA ILE A 54 -2.08 9.39 11.43
C ILE A 54 -1.80 8.23 10.48
N GLY A 55 -0.57 8.11 9.99
CA GLY A 55 -0.22 7.06 9.04
C GLY A 55 1.19 7.19 8.50
N LEU A 56 1.46 6.34 7.51
CA LEU A 56 2.74 6.22 6.84
C LEU A 56 2.53 6.27 5.33
N LYS A 57 3.50 6.85 4.65
CA LYS A 57 3.53 6.91 3.19
C LYS A 57 4.93 6.68 2.68
N VAL A 58 5.06 5.84 1.67
CA VAL A 58 6.30 5.68 0.92
C VAL A 58 5.99 5.89 -0.56
N THR A 59 6.96 6.43 -1.30
CA THR A 59 6.85 6.63 -2.73
C THR A 59 8.08 6.01 -3.36
N LEU A 60 7.84 4.94 -4.12
CA LEU A 60 8.85 4.15 -4.80
C LEU A 60 8.94 4.59 -6.27
N ARG A 61 10.17 4.66 -6.76
CA ARG A 61 10.53 5.03 -8.14
C ARG A 61 11.77 4.24 -8.56
N GLY A 62 11.97 4.11 -9.87
CA GLY A 62 13.12 3.37 -10.41
C GLY A 62 13.13 1.91 -9.93
N ASP A 63 14.31 1.40 -9.60
CA ASP A 63 14.51 -0.03 -9.30
C ASP A 63 13.68 -0.53 -8.11
N ARG A 64 13.60 0.26 -7.03
CA ARG A 64 12.81 -0.12 -5.84
C ARG A 64 11.33 -0.30 -6.14
N MET A 65 10.79 0.46 -7.09
CA MET A 65 9.41 0.32 -7.54
C MET A 65 9.21 -1.04 -8.21
N TRP A 66 10.11 -1.42 -9.13
CA TRP A 66 10.03 -2.67 -9.86
C TRP A 66 10.21 -3.88 -8.94
N ILE A 67 11.20 -3.83 -8.03
CA ILE A 67 11.41 -4.87 -7.01
C ILE A 67 10.16 -5.07 -6.15
N PHE A 68 9.52 -3.97 -5.72
CA PHE A 68 8.28 -4.04 -4.95
C PHE A 68 7.13 -4.65 -5.76
N LEU A 69 6.94 -4.23 -7.03
CA LEU A 69 5.89 -4.76 -7.89
C LEU A 69 6.08 -6.25 -8.19
N GLU A 70 7.30 -6.67 -8.52
CA GLU A 70 7.64 -8.07 -8.75
C GLU A 70 7.32 -8.93 -7.53
N LYS A 71 7.72 -8.47 -6.34
CA LYS A 71 7.41 -9.13 -5.06
C LYS A 71 5.91 -9.18 -4.80
N LEU A 72 5.20 -8.08 -5.05
CA LEU A 72 3.76 -7.98 -4.86
C LEU A 72 3.04 -9.02 -5.73
N LEU A 73 3.37 -9.08 -7.01
CA LEU A 73 2.69 -9.95 -7.98
C LEU A 73 3.06 -11.42 -7.81
N SER A 74 4.35 -11.72 -7.65
CA SER A 74 4.86 -13.09 -7.67
C SER A 74 4.76 -13.80 -6.32
N VAL A 75 4.80 -13.05 -5.22
CA VAL A 75 4.87 -13.63 -3.87
C VAL A 75 3.68 -13.22 -3.01
N ALA A 76 3.38 -11.92 -2.92
CA ALA A 76 2.40 -11.43 -1.95
C ALA A 76 0.95 -11.74 -2.34
N LEU A 77 0.55 -11.44 -3.59
CA LEU A 77 -0.82 -11.68 -4.05
C LEU A 77 -1.24 -13.16 -4.01
N PRO A 78 -0.40 -14.14 -4.45
CA PRO A 78 -0.74 -15.56 -4.36
C PRO A 78 -0.90 -16.08 -2.92
N ARG A 79 -0.29 -15.40 -1.93
CA ARG A 79 -0.42 -15.75 -0.51
C ARG A 79 -1.73 -15.26 0.13
N ILE A 80 -2.49 -14.41 -0.57
CA ILE A 80 -3.81 -13.98 -0.09
C ILE A 80 -4.74 -15.20 -0.07
N ARG A 81 -5.34 -15.48 1.08
CA ARG A 81 -6.34 -16.55 1.20
C ARG A 81 -7.54 -16.28 0.29
N ASP A 82 -7.97 -17.29 -0.45
CA ASP A 82 -9.07 -17.21 -1.41
C ASP A 82 -8.87 -16.13 -2.50
N PHE A 83 -7.62 -15.93 -2.94
CA PHE A 83 -7.30 -14.95 -3.97
C PHE A 83 -7.94 -15.30 -5.32
N ARG A 84 -8.82 -14.42 -5.81
CA ARG A 84 -9.51 -14.56 -7.11
C ARG A 84 -9.00 -13.57 -8.17
N GLY A 85 -7.91 -12.87 -7.87
CA GLY A 85 -7.43 -11.76 -8.66
C GLY A 85 -7.81 -10.39 -8.09
N VAL A 86 -7.15 -9.36 -8.60
CA VAL A 86 -7.37 -7.96 -8.25
C VAL A 86 -8.57 -7.39 -9.02
N ASN A 87 -9.23 -6.37 -8.46
CA ASN A 87 -10.44 -5.79 -9.04
C ASN A 87 -10.11 -5.06 -10.37
N PRO A 88 -10.70 -5.43 -11.52
CA PRO A 88 -10.47 -4.74 -12.79
C PRO A 88 -11.09 -3.35 -12.86
N ASN A 89 -11.96 -2.97 -11.92
CA ASN A 89 -12.65 -1.68 -11.91
C ASN A 89 -12.03 -0.65 -10.96
N SER A 90 -10.83 -0.92 -10.41
CA SER A 90 -10.16 -0.04 -9.44
C SER A 90 -9.25 1.02 -10.07
N PHE A 91 -9.55 1.40 -11.31
CA PHE A 91 -8.88 2.50 -12.01
C PHE A 91 -9.54 3.85 -11.68
N ASP A 92 -8.79 4.94 -11.80
CA ASP A 92 -9.23 6.29 -11.43
C ASP A 92 -9.80 7.12 -12.60
N GLY A 93 -10.00 6.54 -13.78
CA GLY A 93 -10.43 7.24 -14.99
C GLY A 93 -9.32 7.98 -15.72
N ARG A 94 -8.08 7.94 -15.20
CA ARG A 94 -6.91 8.64 -15.74
C ARG A 94 -5.71 7.72 -15.84
N GLY A 95 -5.93 6.41 -15.94
CA GLY A 95 -4.87 5.43 -16.13
C GLY A 95 -4.06 5.11 -14.88
N ASN A 96 -4.52 5.45 -13.68
CA ASN A 96 -3.89 4.99 -12.43
C ASN A 96 -4.72 3.90 -11.78
N TYR A 97 -4.04 2.95 -11.14
CA TYR A 97 -4.66 1.81 -10.51
C TYR A 97 -4.46 1.83 -9.00
N ASN A 98 -5.51 1.55 -8.24
CA ASN A 98 -5.45 1.49 -6.78
C ASN A 98 -5.81 0.08 -6.29
N LEU A 99 -4.99 -0.46 -5.40
CA LEU A 99 -5.18 -1.76 -4.78
C LEU A 99 -5.14 -1.61 -3.26
N GLY A 100 -6.16 -2.11 -2.58
CA GLY A 100 -6.18 -2.23 -1.13
C GLY A 100 -5.77 -3.63 -0.70
N LEU A 101 -4.83 -3.73 0.23
CA LEU A 101 -4.48 -4.95 0.94
C LEU A 101 -5.02 -4.88 2.37
N ARG A 102 -5.55 -6.01 2.87
CA ARG A 102 -6.13 -6.07 4.22
C ARG A 102 -5.10 -6.33 5.31
N GLU A 103 -4.03 -7.04 4.98
CA GLU A 103 -3.06 -7.56 5.95
C GLU A 103 -1.64 -7.49 5.37
N GLN A 104 -0.67 -7.18 6.23
CA GLN A 104 0.75 -7.11 5.86
C GLN A 104 1.47 -8.47 5.86
N LEU A 105 0.88 -9.50 6.48
CA LEU A 105 1.45 -10.86 6.60
C LEU A 105 1.64 -11.58 5.26
N ILE A 106 1.07 -11.04 4.18
CA ILE A 106 1.25 -11.59 2.83
C ILE A 106 2.68 -11.42 2.32
N PHE A 107 3.43 -10.46 2.87
CA PHE A 107 4.82 -10.22 2.51
C PHE A 107 5.75 -11.17 3.27
N PRO A 108 6.71 -11.84 2.60
CA PRO A 108 7.61 -12.80 3.24
C PRO A 108 8.54 -12.19 4.29
N GLU A 109 8.79 -10.89 4.23
CA GLU A 109 9.62 -10.17 5.21
C GLU A 109 8.93 -10.00 6.57
N ILE A 110 7.60 -10.17 6.62
CA ILE A 110 6.83 -10.00 7.84
C ILE A 110 6.53 -11.37 8.45
N THR A 111 6.99 -11.59 9.67
CA THR A 111 6.67 -12.79 10.46
C THR A 111 5.57 -12.51 11.47
N TYR A 112 4.89 -13.56 11.91
CA TYR A 112 3.83 -13.44 12.92
C TYR A 112 4.34 -12.83 14.22
N ASP A 113 5.55 -13.19 14.65
CA ASP A 113 6.15 -12.71 15.91
C ASP A 113 6.50 -11.21 15.88
N MET A 114 6.68 -10.64 14.69
CA MET A 114 6.93 -9.21 14.52
C MET A 114 5.66 -8.36 14.58
N VAL A 115 4.50 -8.97 14.33
CA VAL A 115 3.23 -8.27 14.15
C VAL A 115 2.43 -8.28 15.45
N ASP A 116 2.09 -7.09 15.94
CA ASP A 116 1.19 -6.94 17.10
C ASP A 116 -0.28 -6.79 16.69
N ALA A 117 -0.56 -6.28 15.49
CA ALA A 117 -1.90 -6.17 14.94
C ALA A 117 -1.90 -6.27 13.41
N LEU A 118 -2.98 -6.83 12.86
CA LEU A 118 -3.21 -6.87 11.42
C LEU A 118 -3.50 -5.46 10.90
N ARG A 119 -2.72 -5.03 9.92
CA ARG A 119 -2.82 -3.70 9.31
C ARG A 119 -2.78 -3.84 7.79
N GLY A 120 -3.76 -3.24 7.14
CA GLY A 120 -3.81 -3.14 5.69
C GLY A 120 -2.92 -2.03 5.14
N MET A 121 -2.84 -1.95 3.82
CA MET A 121 -2.19 -0.85 3.11
C MET A 121 -2.84 -0.62 1.76
N ASP A 122 -2.83 0.63 1.31
CA ASP A 122 -3.29 1.04 -0.01
C ASP A 122 -2.08 1.26 -0.91
N ILE A 123 -2.12 0.67 -2.11
CA ILE A 123 -1.08 0.75 -3.12
C ILE A 123 -1.67 1.46 -4.33
N ALA A 124 -1.12 2.62 -4.67
CA ALA A 124 -1.45 3.35 -5.88
C ALA A 124 -0.32 3.19 -6.90
N VAL A 125 -0.62 2.54 -8.01
CA VAL A 125 0.25 2.41 -9.18
C VAL A 125 -0.10 3.51 -10.14
N VAL A 126 0.79 4.50 -10.24
CA VAL A 126 0.65 5.59 -11.20
C VAL A 126 1.31 5.15 -12.49
N THR A 127 0.63 5.37 -13.61
CA THR A 127 1.16 5.05 -14.94
C THR A 127 1.13 6.27 -15.86
N THR A 128 1.84 6.19 -16.98
CA THR A 128 1.82 7.24 -18.02
C THR A 128 0.58 7.17 -18.91
N ALA A 129 -0.23 6.12 -18.79
CA ALA A 129 -1.42 5.93 -19.60
C ALA A 129 -2.39 7.10 -19.41
N ARG A 130 -3.11 7.46 -20.47
CA ARG A 130 -4.11 8.53 -20.43
C ARG A 130 -5.51 7.99 -20.19
N THR A 131 -5.72 6.71 -20.48
CA THR A 131 -6.99 6.02 -20.34
C THR A 131 -6.85 4.77 -19.48
N ASP A 132 -7.96 4.33 -18.90
CA ASP A 132 -7.98 3.11 -18.09
C ASP A 132 -7.77 1.85 -18.93
N GLU A 133 -8.15 1.87 -20.22
CA GLU A 133 -7.93 0.77 -21.14
C GLU A 133 -6.43 0.55 -21.40
N GLU A 134 -5.68 1.63 -21.68
CA GLU A 134 -4.23 1.59 -21.83
C GLU A 134 -3.54 1.10 -20.56
N ALA A 135 -3.96 1.63 -19.40
CA ALA A 135 -3.40 1.25 -18.11
C ALA A 135 -3.70 -0.22 -17.78
N ARG A 136 -4.90 -0.69 -18.06
CA ARG A 136 -5.29 -2.09 -17.84
C ARG A 136 -4.46 -3.02 -18.70
N ALA A 137 -4.32 -2.73 -19.99
CA ALA A 137 -3.48 -3.54 -20.89
C ALA A 137 -2.02 -3.58 -20.41
N LEU A 138 -1.47 -2.44 -19.99
CA LEU A 138 -0.12 -2.36 -19.44
C LEU A 138 0.03 -3.23 -18.17
N LEU A 139 -0.87 -3.09 -17.21
CA LEU A 139 -0.81 -3.84 -15.95
C LEU A 139 -1.01 -5.34 -16.16
N GLU A 140 -1.89 -5.73 -17.08
CA GLU A 140 -2.11 -7.14 -17.45
C GLU A 140 -0.85 -7.77 -18.06
N LEU A 141 -0.16 -7.05 -18.96
CA LEU A 141 1.13 -7.48 -19.52
C LEU A 141 2.26 -7.54 -18.48
N LEU A 142 2.21 -6.67 -17.46
CA LEU A 142 3.13 -6.71 -16.33
C LEU A 142 2.83 -7.87 -15.35
N GLY A 143 1.75 -8.63 -15.58
CA GLY A 143 1.39 -9.80 -14.78
C GLY A 143 0.42 -9.52 -13.64
N PHE A 144 -0.32 -8.39 -13.67
CA PHE A 144 -1.40 -8.17 -12.71
C PHE A 144 -2.51 -9.22 -12.92
N PRO A 145 -2.85 -10.01 -11.89
CA PRO A 145 -3.86 -11.07 -12.01
C PRO A 145 -5.26 -10.47 -11.84
N PHE A 146 -5.83 -9.88 -12.89
CA PHE A 146 -7.20 -9.36 -12.82
C PHE A 146 -8.24 -10.48 -12.65
N ARG A 147 -9.22 -10.24 -11.79
CA ARG A 147 -10.36 -11.14 -11.63
C ARG A 147 -11.18 -11.17 -12.92
N LYS A 148 -11.50 -12.39 -13.38
CA LYS A 148 -12.46 -12.64 -14.46
C LYS A 148 -13.90 -12.59 -13.94
#